data_AF-A0A934H836-F1
#
_entry.id   AF-A0A934H836-F1
#
_cell.length_a   1.000
_cell.length_b   1.000
_cell.length_c   1.000
_cell.angle_alpha   90.00
_cell.angle_beta   90.00
_cell.angle_gamma   90.00
#
_symmetry.space_group_name_H-M   'P 1'
#
loop_
_entity.id
_entity.type
_entity.pdbx_description
1 polymer ?
#
loop_
_entity_poly.entity_id
_entity_poly.type
_entity_poly.pdbx_seq_one_letter_code
_entity_poly.pdbx_strand_id
1 'polypeptide(L)'
;MPYVLGIMHYTGYPLYTLLGKLWTYVLPFGNVAYRMNLLSACAASITIALVYLITRQLSWNRASAVLAAASLAIAPLFWDWATLAGVRALNVLLMGLIIYMALIWQRAMTGGEPAAPSRFYLLCLAYGLSLAHHRTAILLAPGLGLFILAVDRDILRQGDILLKGLAWAAMPLLLYLYLPLRSATGAPFDLHHPDNWERFLDLITARQMSGYLQSVTWAEVPARLGFYVRDLAAQFTVPGLVLGLVGLATLWRKQPRESALFSLLFAAIVAFTVAYRADRRPGLNEVFLIPSYLVFAIWLGLALEPVRGLLAKGLGRQTFNVQPFKL
;
A
#
# COMPACT_ATOMS: atom_id res chain seq x y z
N MET A 1 22.86 5.71 2.29
CA MET A 1 22.34 5.68 3.68
C MET A 1 22.27 4.28 4.29
N PRO A 2 21.53 3.28 3.75
CA PRO A 2 21.31 2.01 4.47
C PRO A 2 22.58 1.20 4.76
N TYR A 3 23.49 1.10 3.78
CA TYR A 3 24.73 0.32 3.89
C TYR A 3 25.61 0.71 5.10
N VAL A 4 25.63 1.99 5.44
CA VAL A 4 26.43 2.55 6.55
C VAL A 4 25.61 2.78 7.82
N LEU A 5 24.34 2.36 7.84
CA LEU A 5 23.40 2.67 8.93
C LEU A 5 23.39 4.18 9.24
N GLY A 6 23.17 4.99 8.20
CA GLY A 6 22.95 6.42 8.34
C GLY A 6 21.50 6.78 8.66
N ILE A 7 21.22 8.07 8.86
CA ILE A 7 19.88 8.58 9.16
C ILE A 7 19.34 9.31 7.92
N MET A 8 18.22 8.83 7.39
CA MET A 8 17.61 9.50 6.23
C MET A 8 16.91 10.79 6.62
N HIS A 9 16.66 11.64 5.63
CA HIS A 9 15.78 12.80 5.77
C HIS A 9 14.39 12.40 6.27
N TYR A 10 13.60 13.38 6.72
CA TYR A 10 12.21 13.21 7.17
C TYR A 10 11.45 12.13 6.38
N THR A 11 11.00 11.03 7.00
CA THR A 11 10.84 10.69 8.44
C THR A 11 11.95 9.86 9.07
N GLY A 12 13.08 9.70 8.41
CA GLY A 12 14.16 8.81 8.84
C GLY A 12 14.02 7.37 8.33
N TYR A 13 12.81 6.91 7.96
CA TYR A 13 12.53 5.61 7.33
C TYR A 13 13.33 4.43 7.95
N PRO A 14 13.19 4.17 9.26
CA PRO A 14 14.03 3.22 10.00
C PRO A 14 13.93 1.80 9.45
N LEU A 15 12.72 1.33 9.10
CA LEU A 15 12.53 0.00 8.53
C LEU A 15 13.34 -0.20 7.25
N TYR A 16 13.30 0.76 6.32
CA TYR A 16 14.07 0.70 5.07
C TYR A 16 15.58 0.72 5.31
N THR A 17 16.03 1.53 6.28
CA THR A 17 17.46 1.62 6.62
C THR A 17 17.99 0.29 7.16
N LEU A 18 17.29 -0.29 8.14
CA LEU A 18 17.68 -1.54 8.78
C LEU A 18 17.56 -2.73 7.82
N LEU A 19 16.45 -2.81 7.08
CA LEU A 19 16.25 -3.84 6.05
C LEU A 19 17.31 -3.72 4.96
N GLY A 20 17.62 -2.52 4.50
CA GLY A 20 18.67 -2.29 3.50
C GLY A 20 20.06 -2.69 4.00
N LYS A 21 20.39 -2.44 5.27
CA LYS A 21 21.63 -2.94 5.88
C LYS A 21 21.68 -4.47 5.87
N LEU A 22 20.62 -5.12 6.36
CA LEU A 22 20.52 -6.58 6.35
C LEU A 22 20.63 -7.15 4.94
N TRP A 23 19.90 -6.57 3.98
CA TRP A 23 19.92 -6.97 2.58
C TRP A 23 21.31 -6.89 1.95
N THR A 24 22.01 -5.76 2.15
CA THR A 24 23.37 -5.58 1.62
C THR A 24 24.41 -6.49 2.27
N TYR A 25 24.13 -6.99 3.48
CA TYR A 25 24.95 -7.98 4.17
C TYR A 25 24.70 -9.39 3.63
N VAL A 26 23.44 -9.80 3.46
CA VAL A 26 23.05 -11.15 3.01
C VAL A 26 23.34 -11.38 1.52
N LEU A 27 23.28 -10.34 0.69
CA LEU A 27 23.58 -10.42 -0.74
C LEU A 27 25.00 -9.91 -1.04
N PRO A 28 26.01 -10.78 -1.19
CA PRO A 28 27.42 -10.35 -1.31
C PRO A 28 27.85 -10.00 -2.74
N PHE A 29 26.95 -10.00 -3.72
CA PHE A 29 27.28 -9.81 -5.13
C PHE A 29 26.98 -8.40 -5.63
N GLY A 30 27.79 -7.90 -6.57
CA GLY A 30 27.68 -6.55 -7.12
C GLY A 30 28.01 -5.44 -6.11
N ASN A 31 27.98 -4.18 -6.56
CA ASN A 31 28.19 -3.03 -5.70
C ASN A 31 26.92 -2.71 -4.86
N VAL A 32 27.05 -1.81 -3.88
CA VAL A 32 25.94 -1.44 -2.97
C VAL A 32 24.72 -0.90 -3.72
N ALA A 33 24.94 -0.10 -4.77
CA ALA A 33 23.85 0.46 -5.57
C ALA A 33 23.04 -0.63 -6.27
N TYR A 34 23.72 -1.60 -6.88
CA TYR A 34 23.09 -2.78 -7.49
C TYR A 34 22.26 -3.56 -6.48
N ARG A 35 22.82 -3.86 -5.30
CA ARG A 35 22.11 -4.59 -4.24
C ARG A 35 20.86 -3.85 -3.79
N MET A 36 20.94 -2.53 -3.60
CA MET A 36 19.79 -1.73 -3.19
C MET A 36 18.74 -1.57 -4.28
N ASN A 37 19.12 -1.50 -5.56
CA ASN A 37 18.18 -1.57 -6.68
C ASN A 37 17.48 -2.93 -6.72
N LEU A 38 18.20 -4.03 -6.45
CA LEU A 38 17.60 -5.36 -6.38
C LEU A 38 16.60 -5.48 -5.24
N LEU A 39 16.83 -4.82 -4.09
CA LEU A 39 15.84 -4.76 -3.01
C LEU A 39 14.52 -4.12 -3.49
N SER A 40 14.59 -3.00 -4.23
CA SER A 40 13.40 -2.40 -4.85
C SER A 40 12.72 -3.36 -5.82
N ALA A 41 13.48 -4.05 -6.68
CA ALA A 41 12.95 -4.98 -7.66
C ALA A 41 12.26 -6.19 -7.01
N CYS A 42 12.84 -6.72 -5.93
CA CYS A 42 12.23 -7.78 -5.13
C CYS A 42 10.93 -7.31 -4.47
N ALA A 43 10.93 -6.13 -3.84
CA ALA A 43 9.73 -5.57 -3.21
C ALA A 43 8.60 -5.34 -4.24
N ALA A 44 8.94 -4.81 -5.42
CA ALA A 44 7.99 -4.63 -6.51
C ALA A 44 7.47 -5.98 -7.06
N SER A 45 8.33 -6.99 -7.21
CA SER A 45 7.92 -8.31 -7.68
C SER A 45 6.95 -9.00 -6.71
N ILE A 46 7.19 -8.91 -5.40
CA ILE A 46 6.26 -9.41 -4.38
C ILE A 46 4.95 -8.62 -4.42
N THR A 47 5.00 -7.31 -4.68
CA THR A 47 3.80 -6.48 -4.86
C THR A 47 2.96 -6.99 -6.04
N ILE A 48 3.57 -7.33 -7.18
CA ILE A 48 2.86 -7.92 -8.33
C ILE A 48 2.21 -9.26 -7.95
N ALA A 49 2.92 -10.11 -7.21
CA ALA A 49 2.37 -11.37 -6.70
C ALA A 49 1.18 -11.13 -5.75
N LEU A 50 1.26 -10.12 -4.88
CA LEU A 50 0.15 -9.73 -4.02
C LEU A 50 -1.05 -9.21 -4.81
N VAL A 51 -0.84 -8.39 -5.84
CA VAL A 51 -1.94 -7.95 -6.73
C VAL A 51 -2.63 -9.14 -7.38
N TYR A 52 -1.86 -10.10 -7.89
CA TYR A 52 -2.42 -11.34 -8.41
C TYR A 52 -3.26 -12.05 -7.34
N LEU A 53 -2.71 -12.26 -6.15
CA LEU A 53 -3.38 -12.98 -5.06
C LEU A 53 -4.63 -12.25 -4.56
N ILE A 54 -4.58 -10.92 -4.41
CA ILE A 54 -5.72 -10.08 -4.03
C ILE A 54 -6.82 -10.20 -5.08
N THR A 55 -6.50 -10.04 -6.36
CA THR A 55 -7.51 -10.16 -7.42
C THR A 55 -8.05 -11.60 -7.50
N ARG A 56 -7.23 -12.63 -7.25
CA ARG A 56 -7.70 -14.02 -7.10
C ARG A 56 -8.64 -14.22 -5.92
N GLN A 57 -8.53 -13.39 -4.88
CA GLN A 57 -9.46 -13.45 -3.77
C GLN A 57 -10.79 -12.77 -4.09
N LEU A 58 -10.77 -11.70 -4.88
CA LEU A 58 -11.97 -10.97 -5.29
C LEU A 58 -12.68 -11.61 -6.50
N SER A 59 -11.96 -12.38 -7.31
CA SER A 59 -12.44 -13.00 -8.54
C SER A 59 -11.94 -14.43 -8.70
N TRP A 60 -12.84 -15.33 -9.12
CA TRP A 60 -12.53 -16.71 -9.47
C TRP A 60 -11.79 -16.85 -10.80
N ASN A 61 -11.65 -15.77 -11.58
CA ASN A 61 -11.00 -15.76 -12.88
C ASN A 61 -9.50 -15.51 -12.77
N ARG A 62 -8.69 -16.50 -13.20
CA ARG A 62 -7.23 -16.34 -13.29
C ARG A 62 -6.84 -15.23 -14.27
N ALA A 63 -7.58 -15.05 -15.37
CA ALA A 63 -7.30 -14.00 -16.34
C ALA A 63 -7.46 -12.59 -15.75
N SER A 64 -8.45 -12.38 -14.88
CA SER A 64 -8.61 -11.12 -14.14
C SER A 64 -7.39 -10.81 -13.27
N ALA A 65 -6.89 -11.81 -12.57
CA ALA A 65 -5.71 -11.65 -11.72
C ALA A 65 -4.42 -11.43 -12.52
N VAL A 66 -4.23 -12.15 -13.63
CA VAL A 66 -3.09 -11.92 -14.54
C VAL A 66 -3.17 -10.52 -15.14
N LEU A 67 -4.34 -10.07 -15.59
CA LEU A 67 -4.51 -8.73 -16.16
C LEU A 67 -4.20 -7.64 -15.13
N ALA A 68 -4.70 -7.77 -13.89
CA ALA A 68 -4.37 -6.84 -12.81
C ALA A 68 -2.86 -6.79 -12.53
N ALA A 69 -2.23 -7.95 -12.34
CA ALA A 69 -0.80 -8.04 -12.06
C ALA A 69 0.06 -7.50 -13.21
N ALA A 70 -0.25 -7.90 -14.45
CA ALA A 70 0.49 -7.47 -15.64
C ALA A 70 0.33 -5.96 -15.89
N SER A 71 -0.87 -5.40 -15.73
CA SER A 71 -1.11 -3.96 -15.91
C SER A 71 -0.34 -3.11 -14.91
N LEU A 72 -0.24 -3.51 -13.63
CA LEU A 72 0.63 -2.81 -12.68
C LEU A 72 2.11 -3.01 -13.02
N ALA A 73 2.50 -4.23 -13.41
CA ALA A 73 3.88 -4.54 -13.73
C ALA A 73 4.42 -3.68 -14.86
N ILE A 74 3.63 -3.36 -15.88
CA ILE A 74 4.05 -2.53 -17.02
C ILE A 74 3.74 -1.03 -16.83
N ALA A 75 3.13 -0.62 -15.72
CA ALA A 75 2.84 0.78 -15.46
C ALA A 75 4.16 1.57 -15.32
N PRO A 76 4.44 2.59 -16.17
CA PRO A 76 5.73 3.25 -16.24
C PRO A 76 6.27 3.73 -14.88
N LEU A 77 5.45 4.42 -14.08
CA LEU A 77 5.93 4.95 -12.80
C LEU A 77 6.20 3.84 -11.77
N PHE A 78 5.43 2.75 -11.80
CA PHE A 78 5.69 1.60 -10.94
C PHE A 78 7.00 0.90 -11.36
N TRP A 79 7.24 0.73 -12.66
CA TRP A 79 8.46 0.13 -13.20
C TRP A 79 9.71 0.96 -12.89
N ASP A 80 9.65 2.28 -13.03
CA ASP A 80 10.75 3.18 -12.68
C ASP A 80 11.17 3.00 -11.22
N TRP A 81 10.21 2.95 -10.30
CA TRP A 81 10.50 2.76 -8.88
C TRP A 81 10.77 1.31 -8.47
N ALA A 82 10.47 0.34 -9.33
CA ALA A 82 10.91 -1.05 -9.17
C ALA A 82 12.42 -1.20 -9.44
N THR A 83 12.99 -0.38 -10.33
CA THR A 83 14.41 -0.49 -10.74
C THR A 83 15.34 0.48 -10.01
N LEU A 84 14.79 1.45 -9.28
CA LEU A 84 15.54 2.45 -8.51
C LEU A 84 15.47 2.19 -6.99
N ALA A 85 16.63 2.16 -6.34
CA ALA A 85 16.75 2.09 -4.90
C ALA A 85 15.98 3.23 -4.23
N GLY A 86 14.94 2.89 -3.46
CA GLY A 86 14.22 3.88 -2.68
C GLY A 86 13.12 3.26 -1.82
N VAL A 87 12.53 4.12 -0.99
CA VAL A 87 11.48 3.74 -0.03
C VAL A 87 10.15 3.37 -0.70
N ARG A 88 9.97 3.69 -1.99
CA ARG A 88 8.70 3.60 -2.71
C ARG A 88 8.25 2.16 -2.96
N ALA A 89 9.11 1.31 -3.53
CA ALA A 89 8.75 -0.08 -3.80
C ALA A 89 8.33 -0.83 -2.53
N LEU A 90 9.07 -0.62 -1.42
CA LEU A 90 8.73 -1.19 -0.12
C LEU A 90 7.40 -0.65 0.44
N ASN A 91 7.11 0.64 0.22
CA ASN A 91 5.83 1.24 0.66
C ASN A 91 4.63 0.58 -0.04
N VAL A 92 4.72 0.38 -1.36
CA VAL A 92 3.63 -0.24 -2.13
C VAL A 92 3.47 -1.73 -1.76
N LEU A 93 4.58 -2.42 -1.49
CA LEU A 93 4.56 -3.79 -0.96
C LEU A 93 3.79 -3.87 0.36
N LEU A 94 4.15 -3.03 1.34
CA LEU A 94 3.49 -3.03 2.65
C LEU A 94 2.01 -2.66 2.53
N MET A 95 1.65 -1.76 1.60
CA MET A 95 0.26 -1.44 1.28
C MET A 95 -0.52 -2.65 0.75
N GLY A 96 0.05 -3.34 -0.24
CA GLY A 96 -0.53 -4.55 -0.81
C GLY A 96 -0.67 -5.65 0.25
N LEU A 97 0.32 -5.78 1.14
CA LEU A 97 0.32 -6.77 2.21
C LEU A 97 -0.81 -6.50 3.21
N ILE A 98 -1.04 -5.23 3.59
CA ILE A 98 -2.16 -4.84 4.45
C ILE A 98 -3.50 -5.20 3.81
N ILE A 99 -3.71 -4.85 2.54
CA ILE A 99 -4.94 -5.19 1.80
C ILE A 99 -5.12 -6.71 1.76
N TYR A 100 -4.08 -7.45 1.43
CA TYR A 100 -4.11 -8.91 1.36
C TYR A 100 -4.43 -9.55 2.71
N MET A 101 -3.81 -9.09 3.80
CA MET A 101 -4.08 -9.56 5.16
C MET A 101 -5.51 -9.22 5.60
N ALA A 102 -6.04 -8.06 5.24
CA ALA A 102 -7.41 -7.68 5.54
C ALA A 102 -8.43 -8.65 4.89
N LEU A 103 -8.21 -9.02 3.62
CA LEU A 103 -9.07 -9.99 2.94
C LEU A 103 -8.92 -11.42 3.50
N ILE A 104 -7.70 -11.83 3.88
CA ILE A 104 -7.46 -13.13 4.53
C ILE A 104 -8.14 -13.21 5.90
N TRP A 105 -8.01 -12.15 6.70
CA TRP A 105 -8.67 -12.05 7.99
C TRP A 105 -10.19 -12.11 7.84
N GLN A 106 -10.74 -11.31 6.92
CA GLN A 106 -12.17 -11.34 6.62
C GLN A 106 -12.65 -12.74 6.28
N ARG A 107 -11.96 -13.46 5.39
CA ARG A 107 -12.33 -14.82 5.00
C ARG A 107 -12.35 -15.77 6.18
N ALA A 108 -11.31 -15.72 7.02
CA ALA A 108 -11.28 -16.52 8.25
C ALA A 108 -12.45 -16.20 9.16
N MET A 109 -12.72 -14.92 9.36
CA MET A 109 -13.79 -14.47 10.25
C MET A 109 -15.17 -14.93 9.74
N THR A 110 -15.44 -14.72 8.46
CA THR A 110 -16.71 -15.16 7.83
C THR A 110 -16.83 -16.68 7.71
N GLY A 111 -15.71 -17.39 7.63
CA GLY A 111 -15.65 -18.85 7.56
C GLY A 111 -15.68 -19.55 8.92
N GLY A 112 -15.68 -18.79 10.03
CA GLY A 112 -15.59 -19.35 11.38
C GLY A 112 -14.28 -20.07 11.67
N GLU A 113 -13.19 -19.68 11.00
CA GLU A 113 -11.89 -20.32 11.19
C GLU A 113 -11.30 -19.95 12.57
N PRO A 114 -10.81 -20.92 13.37
CA PRO A 114 -10.14 -20.65 14.64
C PRO A 114 -8.92 -19.72 14.51
N ALA A 115 -8.33 -19.64 13.31
CA ALA A 115 -7.18 -18.79 13.01
C ALA A 115 -7.53 -17.30 12.80
N ALA A 116 -8.82 -16.90 12.85
CA ALA A 116 -9.23 -15.51 12.61
C ALA A 116 -8.51 -14.48 13.50
N PRO A 117 -8.34 -14.69 14.83
CA PRO A 117 -7.60 -13.75 15.66
C PRO A 117 -6.13 -13.61 15.24
N SER A 118 -5.47 -14.72 14.87
CA SER A 118 -4.08 -14.68 14.41
C SER A 118 -3.92 -13.89 13.10
N ARG A 119 -4.86 -14.04 12.17
CA ARG A 119 -4.89 -13.25 10.92
C ARG A 119 -5.13 -11.76 11.18
N PHE A 120 -5.94 -11.42 12.19
CA PHE A 120 -6.11 -10.05 12.65
C PHE A 120 -4.80 -9.47 13.19
N TYR A 121 -4.06 -10.23 14.01
CA TYR A 121 -2.76 -9.80 14.54
C TYR A 121 -1.72 -9.61 13.44
N LEU A 122 -1.70 -10.46 12.41
CA LEU A 122 -0.83 -10.29 11.25
C LEU A 122 -1.20 -9.04 10.43
N LEU A 123 -2.49 -8.72 10.29
CA LEU A 123 -2.94 -7.45 9.70
C LEU A 123 -2.43 -6.25 10.52
N CYS A 124 -2.57 -6.29 11.84
CA CYS A 124 -2.06 -5.25 12.73
C CYS A 124 -0.53 -5.10 12.62
N LEU A 125 0.22 -6.21 12.60
CA LEU A 125 1.66 -6.20 12.42
C LEU A 125 2.07 -5.60 11.07
N ALA A 126 1.41 -5.97 9.97
CA ALA A 126 1.66 -5.40 8.64
C ALA A 126 1.36 -3.90 8.62
N TYR A 127 0.30 -3.47 9.29
CA TYR A 127 -0.03 -2.06 9.46
C TYR A 127 1.06 -1.29 10.24
N GLY A 128 1.51 -1.85 11.37
CA GLY A 128 2.62 -1.30 12.17
C GLY A 128 3.92 -1.18 11.39
N LEU A 129 4.30 -2.21 10.62
CA LEU A 129 5.49 -2.18 9.74
C LEU A 129 5.37 -1.08 8.67
N SER A 130 4.18 -0.90 8.09
CA SER A 130 3.92 0.17 7.14
C SER A 130 4.06 1.56 7.78
N LEU A 131 3.57 1.76 9.01
CA LEU A 131 3.76 3.00 9.77
C LEU A 131 5.24 3.24 10.16
N ALA A 132 5.98 2.19 10.50
CA ALA A 132 7.43 2.24 10.75
C ALA A 132 8.24 2.58 9.50
N HIS A 133 7.68 2.33 8.31
CA HIS A 133 8.30 2.62 7.04
C HIS A 133 7.90 4.00 6.49
N HIS A 134 6.61 4.25 6.31
CA HIS A 134 6.09 5.43 5.63
C HIS A 134 4.76 5.91 6.24
N ARG A 135 4.72 7.17 6.67
CA ARG A 135 3.56 7.75 7.38
C ARG A 135 2.25 7.79 6.60
N THR A 136 2.30 7.75 5.27
CA THR A 136 1.06 7.68 4.45
C THR A 136 0.23 6.43 4.77
N ALA A 137 0.79 5.43 5.47
CA ALA A 137 0.02 4.34 6.05
C ALA A 137 -1.12 4.80 6.98
N ILE A 138 -1.04 5.99 7.58
CA ILE A 138 -2.15 6.60 8.33
C ILE A 138 -3.40 6.77 7.47
N LEU A 139 -3.25 7.06 6.17
CA LEU A 139 -4.38 7.29 5.26
C LEU A 139 -5.29 6.06 5.10
N LEU A 140 -4.79 4.88 5.47
CA LEU A 140 -5.55 3.63 5.40
C LEU A 140 -6.42 3.42 6.63
N ALA A 141 -6.12 4.06 7.76
CA ALA A 141 -6.77 3.79 9.04
C ALA A 141 -8.31 3.93 8.96
N PRO A 142 -8.89 4.98 8.35
CA PRO A 142 -10.35 5.10 8.27
C PRO A 142 -10.98 3.98 7.44
N GLY A 143 -10.39 3.68 6.27
CA GLY A 143 -10.89 2.62 5.39
C GLY A 143 -10.79 1.23 6.01
N LEU A 144 -9.65 0.93 6.66
CA LEU A 144 -9.44 -0.33 7.37
C LEU A 144 -10.33 -0.46 8.60
N GLY A 145 -10.47 0.60 9.39
CA GLY A 145 -11.34 0.60 10.58
C GLY A 145 -12.79 0.32 10.21
N LEU A 146 -13.32 1.04 9.20
CA LEU A 146 -14.66 0.80 8.70
C LEU A 146 -14.82 -0.62 8.11
N PHE A 147 -13.82 -1.12 7.40
CA PHE A 147 -13.82 -2.49 6.90
C PHE A 147 -13.84 -3.53 8.03
N ILE A 148 -13.00 -3.36 9.05
CA ILE A 148 -12.95 -4.22 10.23
C ILE A 148 -14.31 -4.26 10.92
N LEU A 149 -14.91 -3.09 11.18
CA LEU A 149 -16.24 -3.00 11.78
C LEU A 149 -17.35 -3.55 10.88
N ALA A 150 -17.19 -3.50 9.56
CA ALA A 150 -18.13 -4.10 8.61
C ALA A 150 -17.98 -5.63 8.50
N VAL A 151 -16.85 -6.20 8.92
CA VAL A 151 -16.62 -7.65 8.99
C VAL A 151 -17.04 -8.21 10.35
N ASP A 152 -16.61 -7.58 11.43
CA ASP A 152 -16.94 -7.95 12.81
C ASP A 152 -17.16 -6.70 13.66
N ARG A 153 -18.42 -6.42 14.02
CA ARG A 153 -18.79 -5.29 14.89
C ARG A 153 -18.48 -5.56 16.36
N ASP A 154 -18.49 -6.83 16.76
CA ASP A 154 -18.29 -7.24 18.15
C ASP A 154 -16.81 -7.24 18.54
N ILE A 155 -15.89 -7.06 17.58
CA ILE A 155 -14.46 -6.88 17.87
C ILE A 155 -14.22 -5.75 18.87
N LEU A 156 -15.07 -4.72 18.89
CA LEU A 156 -15.01 -3.61 19.85
C LEU A 156 -15.27 -4.04 21.31
N ARG A 157 -15.97 -5.16 21.50
CA ARG A 157 -16.26 -5.75 22.81
C ARG A 157 -15.19 -6.77 23.22
N GLN A 158 -14.33 -7.17 22.30
CA GLN A 158 -13.29 -8.18 22.50
C GLN A 158 -11.97 -7.50 22.92
N GLY A 159 -11.95 -6.96 24.16
CA GLY A 159 -10.83 -6.17 24.68
C GLY A 159 -9.47 -6.87 24.60
N ASP A 160 -9.40 -8.18 24.84
CA ASP A 160 -8.17 -8.97 24.72
C ASP A 160 -7.64 -9.02 23.27
N ILE A 161 -8.52 -9.22 22.28
CA ILE A 161 -8.13 -9.24 20.87
C ILE A 161 -7.67 -7.84 20.44
N LEU A 162 -8.37 -6.79 20.85
CA LEU A 162 -7.96 -5.42 20.55
C LEU A 162 -6.62 -5.06 21.18
N LEU A 163 -6.39 -5.40 22.45
CA LEU A 163 -5.13 -5.12 23.14
C LEU A 163 -3.97 -5.84 22.45
N LYS A 164 -4.14 -7.11 22.11
CA LYS A 164 -3.13 -7.88 21.35
C LYS A 164 -2.92 -7.28 19.96
N GLY A 165 -3.99 -6.92 19.25
CA GLY A 165 -3.90 -6.25 17.95
C GLY A 165 -3.12 -4.93 18.02
N LEU A 166 -3.41 -4.09 19.02
CA LEU A 166 -2.68 -2.85 19.27
C LEU A 166 -1.20 -3.11 19.61
N ALA A 167 -0.90 -4.13 20.41
CA ALA A 167 0.48 -4.53 20.70
C ALA A 167 1.22 -4.95 19.42
N TRP A 168 0.59 -5.76 18.56
CA TRP A 168 1.16 -6.17 17.27
C TRP A 168 1.34 -5.00 16.30
N ALA A 169 0.44 -4.02 16.30
CA ALA A 169 0.59 -2.80 15.51
C ALA A 169 1.68 -1.85 16.06
N ALA A 170 1.84 -1.78 17.39
CA ALA A 170 2.80 -0.91 18.04
C ALA A 170 4.23 -1.47 18.02
N MET A 171 4.40 -2.80 18.05
CA MET A 171 5.72 -3.43 18.14
C MET A 171 6.69 -2.99 17.03
N PRO A 172 6.31 -2.92 15.74
CA PRO A 172 7.20 -2.39 14.69
C PRO A 172 7.60 -0.92 14.87
N LEU A 173 6.82 -0.12 15.60
CA LEU A 173 7.15 1.29 15.84
C LEU A 173 8.39 1.44 16.74
N LEU A 174 8.77 0.41 17.48
CA LEU A 174 10.03 0.37 18.22
C LEU A 174 11.25 0.52 17.28
N LEU A 175 11.11 0.24 15.99
CA LEU A 175 12.16 0.50 14.99
C LEU A 175 12.52 1.99 14.91
N TYR A 176 11.63 2.92 15.28
CA TYR A 176 11.98 4.33 15.35
C TYR A 176 13.03 4.66 16.41
N LEU A 177 13.20 3.81 17.45
CA LEU A 177 14.28 3.96 18.44
C LEU A 177 15.67 3.87 17.81
N TYR A 178 15.79 3.28 16.62
CA TYR A 178 17.01 3.34 15.81
C TYR A 178 17.51 4.78 15.64
N LEU A 179 16.62 5.75 15.42
CA LEU A 179 17.00 7.13 15.09
C LEU A 179 17.79 7.81 16.23
N PRO A 180 17.25 7.94 17.46
CA PRO A 180 17.99 8.58 18.56
C PRO A 180 19.21 7.77 19.00
N LEU A 181 19.10 6.44 19.07
CA LEU A 181 20.22 5.58 19.46
C LEU A 181 21.37 5.65 18.46
N ARG A 182 21.06 5.68 17.16
CA ARG A 182 22.08 5.75 16.12
C ARG A 182 22.71 7.15 16.06
N SER A 183 21.91 8.21 16.19
CA SER A 183 22.40 9.59 16.22
C SER A 183 23.37 9.82 17.39
N ALA A 184 23.00 9.38 18.60
CA ALA A 184 23.84 9.49 19.81
C ALA A 184 25.18 8.74 19.73
N THR A 185 25.32 7.78 18.81
CA THR A 185 26.55 7.00 18.58
C THR A 185 27.36 7.47 17.36
N GLY A 186 27.12 8.70 16.88
CA GLY A 186 27.86 9.28 15.76
C GLY A 186 27.49 8.65 14.42
N ALA A 187 26.21 8.73 14.04
CA ALA A 187 25.75 8.20 12.77
C ALA A 187 26.39 8.92 11.56
N PRO A 188 26.85 8.20 10.52
CA PRO A 188 27.19 8.82 9.25
C PRO A 188 25.91 9.34 8.58
N PHE A 189 25.99 10.51 7.94
CA PHE A 189 24.84 11.17 7.32
C PHE A 189 23.68 11.38 8.30
N ASP A 190 23.91 12.23 9.30
CA ASP A 190 22.93 12.59 10.33
C ASP A 190 22.62 14.09 10.25
N LEU A 191 21.79 14.48 9.28
CA LEU A 191 21.53 15.89 9.02
C LEU A 191 20.74 16.58 10.15
N HIS A 192 19.90 15.82 10.85
CA HIS A 192 18.93 16.37 11.80
C HIS A 192 19.28 16.10 13.26
N HIS A 193 20.30 15.27 13.53
CA HIS A 193 20.77 14.91 14.86
C HIS A 193 19.64 14.57 15.84
N PRO A 194 18.78 13.56 15.55
CA PRO A 194 17.63 13.21 16.38
C PRO A 194 18.01 12.49 17.69
N ASP A 195 19.12 12.87 18.33
CA ASP A 195 19.70 12.29 19.55
C ASP A 195 18.97 12.66 20.86
N ASN A 196 17.97 13.54 20.79
CA ASN A 196 17.11 13.90 21.92
C ASN A 196 15.63 13.86 21.52
N TRP A 197 14.76 13.92 22.52
CA TRP A 197 13.31 13.74 22.35
C TRP A 197 12.69 14.76 21.38
N GLU A 198 13.07 16.04 21.48
CA GLU A 198 12.52 17.11 20.63
C GLU A 198 12.92 16.92 19.17
N ARG A 199 14.21 16.73 18.88
CA ARG A 199 14.71 16.52 17.52
C ARG A 199 14.21 15.21 16.92
N PHE A 200 14.09 14.17 17.74
CA PHE A 200 13.48 12.91 17.33
C PHE A 200 12.02 13.09 16.93
N LEU A 201 11.21 13.76 17.76
CA LEU A 201 9.82 14.05 17.44
C LEU A 201 9.70 14.92 16.19
N ASP A 202 10.52 15.96 16.05
CA ASP A 202 10.56 16.81 14.86
C ASP A 202 10.86 16.00 13.60
N LEU A 203 11.81 15.05 13.66
CA LEU A 203 12.17 14.17 12.54
C LEU A 203 11.03 13.23 12.14
N ILE A 204 10.40 12.54 13.10
CA ILE A 204 9.35 11.56 12.76
C ILE A 204 8.03 12.24 12.41
N THR A 205 7.72 13.40 13.00
CA THR A 205 6.53 14.20 12.67
C THR A 205 6.76 15.11 11.47
N ALA A 206 8.00 15.26 11.02
CA ALA A 206 8.40 16.22 10.00
C ALA A 206 7.74 17.58 10.19
N ARG A 207 7.66 18.04 11.43
CA ARG A 207 7.02 19.31 11.80
C ARG A 207 7.63 20.47 11.01
N GLN A 208 8.95 20.43 10.81
CA GLN A 208 9.66 21.45 10.04
C GLN A 208 9.32 21.46 8.54
N MET A 209 8.76 20.36 8.01
CA MET A 209 8.25 20.32 6.63
C MET A 209 6.93 21.08 6.47
N SER A 210 6.17 21.33 7.54
CA SER A 210 4.89 22.04 7.44
C SER A 210 5.04 23.47 6.92
N GLY A 211 6.18 24.12 7.18
CA GLY A 211 6.50 25.45 6.65
C GLY A 211 6.77 25.47 5.14
N TYR A 212 7.07 24.32 4.53
CA TYR A 212 7.24 24.16 3.08
C TYR A 212 5.93 23.77 2.38
N LEU A 213 4.91 23.35 3.15
CA LEU A 213 3.61 23.03 2.59
C LEU A 213 2.88 24.31 2.20
N GLN A 214 2.52 24.38 0.92
CA GLN A 214 1.72 25.47 0.41
C GLN A 214 0.23 25.11 0.49
N SER A 215 -0.60 26.10 0.81
CA SER A 215 -2.05 25.94 0.77
C SER A 215 -2.50 25.66 -0.66
N VAL A 216 -3.29 24.62 -0.84
CA VAL A 216 -4.03 24.37 -2.09
C VAL A 216 -5.42 24.98 -1.94
N THR A 217 -5.79 25.85 -2.87
CA THR A 217 -7.12 26.46 -2.89
C THR A 217 -8.13 25.52 -3.57
N TRP A 218 -9.42 25.66 -3.23
CA TRP A 218 -10.49 24.87 -3.86
C TRP A 218 -10.57 25.09 -5.38
N ALA A 219 -10.18 26.26 -5.87
CA ALA A 219 -10.13 26.57 -7.30
C ALA A 219 -9.08 25.73 -8.06
N GLU A 220 -8.02 25.29 -7.39
CA GLU A 220 -6.94 24.49 -7.99
C GLU A 220 -7.26 22.98 -8.02
N VAL A 221 -8.21 22.53 -7.20
CA VAL A 221 -8.56 21.11 -7.05
C VAL A 221 -8.96 20.45 -8.39
N PRO A 222 -9.84 21.06 -9.24
CA PRO A 222 -10.19 20.46 -10.52
C PRO A 222 -8.99 20.27 -11.46
N ALA A 223 -8.09 21.25 -11.52
CA ALA A 223 -6.90 21.16 -12.35
C ALA A 223 -5.95 20.05 -11.88
N ARG A 224 -5.77 19.94 -10.55
CA ARG A 224 -4.97 18.89 -9.89
C ARG A 224 -5.55 17.49 -10.08
N LEU A 225 -6.87 17.34 -9.99
CA LEU A 225 -7.55 16.09 -10.37
C LEU A 225 -7.37 15.79 -11.86
N GLY A 226 -7.42 16.80 -12.72
CA GLY A 226 -7.12 16.66 -14.14
C GLY A 226 -5.69 16.16 -14.42
N PHE A 227 -4.69 16.62 -13.64
CA PHE A 227 -3.35 16.05 -13.69
C PHE A 227 -3.33 14.58 -13.31
N TYR A 228 -4.01 14.20 -12.22
CA TYR A 228 -4.08 12.80 -11.81
C TYR A 228 -4.74 11.91 -12.88
N VAL A 229 -5.85 12.35 -13.48
CA VAL A 229 -6.53 11.56 -14.52
C VAL A 229 -5.63 11.37 -15.75
N ARG A 230 -4.88 12.40 -16.15
CA ARG A 230 -3.90 12.30 -17.25
C ARG A 230 -2.76 11.36 -16.91
N ASP A 231 -2.23 11.45 -15.70
CA ASP A 231 -1.19 10.55 -15.22
C ASP A 231 -1.69 9.10 -15.15
N LEU A 232 -2.88 8.85 -14.60
CA LEU A 232 -3.49 7.52 -14.57
C LEU A 232 -3.72 6.96 -15.99
N ALA A 233 -4.09 7.81 -16.96
CA ALA A 233 -4.17 7.44 -18.36
C ALA A 233 -2.79 7.13 -18.96
N ALA A 234 -1.73 7.82 -18.55
CA ALA A 234 -0.36 7.49 -18.95
C ALA A 234 0.10 6.15 -18.36
N GLN A 235 -0.37 5.79 -17.15
CA GLN A 235 -0.05 4.51 -16.53
C GLN A 235 -0.79 3.33 -17.19
N PHE A 236 -2.06 3.51 -17.55
CA PHE A 236 -2.94 2.39 -17.94
C PHE A 236 -3.58 2.51 -19.33
N THR A 237 -3.34 3.59 -20.07
CA THR A 237 -4.06 4.02 -21.29
C THR A 237 -5.52 4.41 -21.05
N VAL A 238 -6.13 5.14 -21.99
CA VAL A 238 -7.56 5.52 -21.92
C VAL A 238 -8.49 4.30 -21.88
N PRO A 239 -8.31 3.25 -22.72
CA PRO A 239 -9.08 2.01 -22.59
C PRO A 239 -8.92 1.35 -21.21
N GLY A 240 -7.71 1.35 -20.64
CA GLY A 240 -7.47 0.81 -19.30
C GLY A 240 -8.21 1.59 -18.21
N LEU A 241 -8.39 2.90 -18.38
CA LEU A 241 -9.22 3.69 -17.46
C LEU A 241 -10.68 3.23 -17.47
N VAL A 242 -11.25 3.03 -18.66
CA VAL A 242 -12.63 2.54 -18.81
C VAL A 242 -12.77 1.16 -18.17
N LEU A 243 -11.83 0.25 -18.41
CA LEU A 243 -11.81 -1.06 -17.77
C LEU A 243 -11.74 -0.95 -16.24
N GLY A 244 -10.86 -0.09 -15.71
CA GLY A 244 -10.79 0.17 -14.27
C GLY A 244 -12.13 0.61 -13.68
N LEU A 245 -12.85 1.53 -14.33
CA LEU A 245 -14.18 1.97 -13.87
C LEU A 245 -15.23 0.85 -13.96
N VAL A 246 -15.20 0.03 -15.01
CA VAL A 246 -16.08 -1.15 -15.14
C VAL A 246 -15.80 -2.16 -14.02
N GLY A 247 -14.53 -2.38 -13.69
CA GLY A 247 -14.14 -3.26 -12.60
C GLY A 247 -14.52 -2.76 -11.22
N LEU A 248 -14.36 -1.45 -10.97
CA LEU A 248 -14.88 -0.79 -9.76
C LEU A 248 -16.39 -0.99 -9.63
N ALA A 249 -17.14 -0.71 -10.70
CA ALA A 249 -18.59 -0.92 -10.71
C ALA A 249 -18.97 -2.40 -10.50
N THR A 250 -18.16 -3.32 -11.02
CA THR A 250 -18.35 -4.75 -10.82
C THR A 250 -18.12 -5.16 -9.37
N LEU A 251 -17.08 -4.62 -8.74
CA LEU A 251 -16.78 -4.89 -7.33
C LEU A 251 -17.88 -4.34 -6.42
N TRP A 252 -18.37 -3.11 -6.65
CA TRP A 252 -19.51 -2.55 -5.91
C TRP A 252 -20.77 -3.39 -6.01
N ARG A 253 -21.04 -3.99 -7.18
CA ARG A 253 -22.21 -4.86 -7.38
C ARG A 253 -22.08 -6.22 -6.70
N LYS A 254 -20.88 -6.82 -6.68
CA LYS A 254 -20.67 -8.19 -6.18
C LYS A 254 -20.25 -8.23 -4.70
N GLN A 255 -19.45 -7.27 -4.26
CA GLN A 255 -18.68 -7.26 -3.03
C GLN A 255 -18.56 -5.82 -2.50
N PRO A 256 -19.68 -5.19 -2.07
CA PRO A 256 -19.73 -3.77 -1.73
C PRO A 256 -18.86 -3.39 -0.53
N ARG A 257 -18.68 -4.30 0.43
CA ARG A 257 -17.85 -4.08 1.62
C ARG A 257 -16.37 -3.97 1.25
N GLU A 258 -15.90 -4.90 0.42
CA GLU A 258 -14.55 -4.91 -0.12
C GLU A 258 -14.37 -3.69 -1.03
N SER A 259 -15.35 -3.40 -1.88
CA SER A 259 -15.35 -2.20 -2.74
C SER A 259 -15.20 -0.91 -1.95
N ALA A 260 -15.89 -0.78 -0.81
CA ALA A 260 -15.77 0.36 0.08
C ALA A 260 -14.35 0.51 0.63
N LEU A 261 -13.71 -0.58 1.06
CA LEU A 261 -12.30 -0.57 1.48
C LEU A 261 -11.41 -0.02 0.34
N PHE A 262 -11.43 -0.63 -0.84
CA PHE A 262 -10.59 -0.19 -1.97
C PHE A 262 -10.87 1.26 -2.38
N SER A 263 -12.15 1.66 -2.42
CA SER A 263 -12.56 3.02 -2.81
C SER A 263 -12.08 4.06 -1.79
N LEU A 264 -12.18 3.78 -0.49
CA LEU A 264 -11.71 4.68 0.56
C LEU A 264 -10.18 4.80 0.57
N LEU A 265 -9.47 3.68 0.37
CA LEU A 265 -8.01 3.71 0.25
C LEU A 265 -7.57 4.57 -0.96
N PHE A 266 -8.17 4.31 -2.12
CA PHE A 266 -7.90 5.07 -3.35
C PHE A 266 -8.22 6.56 -3.14
N ALA A 267 -9.40 6.89 -2.62
CA ALA A 267 -9.82 8.26 -2.39
C ALA A 267 -8.92 8.99 -1.38
N ALA A 268 -8.50 8.33 -0.29
CA ALA A 268 -7.63 8.93 0.72
C ALA A 268 -6.24 9.26 0.14
N ILE A 269 -5.64 8.36 -0.65
CA ILE A 269 -4.35 8.59 -1.31
C ILE A 269 -4.45 9.74 -2.33
N VAL A 270 -5.48 9.73 -3.16
CA VAL A 270 -5.70 10.77 -4.19
C VAL A 270 -5.99 12.12 -3.53
N ALA A 271 -6.88 12.16 -2.55
CA ALA A 271 -7.22 13.38 -1.81
C ALA A 271 -5.98 13.96 -1.11
N PHE A 272 -5.20 13.12 -0.43
CA PHE A 272 -3.93 13.54 0.17
C PHE A 272 -3.00 14.15 -0.88
N THR A 273 -2.77 13.48 -2.00
CA THR A 273 -1.83 13.95 -3.02
C THR A 273 -2.31 15.23 -3.71
N VAL A 274 -3.61 15.35 -3.95
CA VAL A 274 -4.23 16.57 -4.50
C VAL A 274 -4.10 17.73 -3.51
N ALA A 275 -4.30 17.50 -2.21
CA ALA A 275 -4.14 18.53 -1.19
C ALA A 275 -2.69 18.85 -0.83
N TYR A 276 -1.75 17.93 -1.14
CA TYR A 276 -0.35 18.05 -0.75
C TYR A 276 0.48 18.80 -1.81
N ARG A 277 1.08 19.95 -1.42
CA ARG A 277 1.99 20.74 -2.25
C ARG A 277 3.28 21.04 -1.48
N ALA A 278 4.36 20.34 -1.82
CA ALA A 278 5.68 20.52 -1.20
C ALA A 278 6.64 21.42 -2.01
N ASP A 279 6.31 21.72 -3.27
CA ASP A 279 7.08 22.63 -4.09
C ASP A 279 6.14 23.56 -4.90
N ARG A 280 6.70 24.54 -5.61
CA ARG A 280 5.94 25.46 -6.46
C ARG A 280 5.57 24.85 -7.82
N ARG A 281 5.81 23.56 -8.05
CA ARG A 281 5.50 22.96 -9.35
C ARG A 281 3.98 22.82 -9.48
N PRO A 282 3.41 23.10 -10.66
CA PRO A 282 1.96 23.01 -10.86
C PRO A 282 1.42 21.57 -10.81
N GLY A 283 2.30 20.56 -10.92
CA GLY A 283 1.94 19.15 -10.92
C GLY A 283 1.63 18.55 -9.54
N LEU A 284 1.46 17.23 -9.54
CA LEU A 284 1.32 16.41 -8.33
C LEU A 284 2.68 15.80 -7.97
N ASN A 285 2.86 15.48 -6.68
CA ASN A 285 3.97 14.62 -6.29
C ASN A 285 3.57 13.15 -6.55
N GLU A 286 3.75 12.71 -7.79
CA GLU A 286 3.23 11.45 -8.34
C GLU A 286 3.72 10.21 -7.58
N VAL A 287 4.84 10.32 -6.85
CA VAL A 287 5.35 9.22 -6.02
C VAL A 287 4.38 8.76 -4.93
N PHE A 288 3.49 9.65 -4.46
CA PHE A 288 2.46 9.28 -3.49
C PHE A 288 1.27 8.56 -4.12
N LEU A 289 1.14 8.60 -5.45
CA LEU A 289 0.04 7.96 -6.20
C LEU A 289 0.31 6.49 -6.52
N ILE A 290 1.55 6.00 -6.39
CA ILE A 290 1.86 4.60 -6.75
C ILE A 290 0.94 3.58 -6.05
N PRO A 291 0.60 3.74 -4.75
CA PRO A 291 -0.37 2.84 -4.12
C PRO A 291 -1.80 2.94 -4.68
N SER A 292 -2.22 4.07 -5.27
CA SER A 292 -3.52 4.17 -5.95
C SER A 292 -3.51 3.42 -7.28
N TYR A 293 -2.37 3.35 -7.99
CA TYR A 293 -2.23 2.51 -9.19
C TYR A 293 -2.36 1.02 -8.87
N LEU A 294 -1.86 0.56 -7.71
CA LEU A 294 -2.08 -0.80 -7.25
C LEU A 294 -3.57 -1.13 -7.13
N VAL A 295 -4.33 -0.24 -6.50
CA VAL A 295 -5.79 -0.40 -6.37
C VAL A 295 -6.47 -0.34 -7.75
N PHE A 296 -6.06 0.59 -8.60
CA PHE A 296 -6.64 0.75 -9.93
C PHE A 296 -6.39 -0.47 -10.83
N ALA A 297 -5.20 -1.06 -10.77
CA ALA A 297 -4.85 -2.27 -11.52
C ALA A 297 -5.73 -3.47 -11.10
N ILE A 298 -6.04 -3.59 -9.80
CA ILE A 298 -7.00 -4.60 -9.31
C ILE A 298 -8.38 -4.37 -9.94
N TRP A 299 -8.89 -3.14 -9.93
CA TRP A 299 -10.14 -2.83 -10.61
C TRP A 299 -10.08 -3.15 -12.11
N LEU A 300 -9.03 -2.74 -12.81
CA LEU A 300 -8.84 -3.03 -14.23
C LEU A 300 -8.95 -4.53 -14.51
N GLY A 301 -8.30 -5.39 -13.71
CA GLY A 301 -8.42 -6.85 -13.84
C GLY A 301 -9.84 -7.39 -13.62
N LEU A 302 -10.58 -6.81 -12.68
CA LEU A 302 -11.97 -7.18 -12.39
C LEU A 302 -12.95 -6.82 -13.53
N ALA A 303 -12.54 -6.01 -14.50
CA ALA A 303 -13.36 -5.66 -15.67
C ALA A 303 -13.75 -6.86 -16.55
N LEU A 304 -12.99 -7.98 -16.48
CA LEU A 304 -13.29 -9.20 -17.24
C LEU A 304 -14.43 -10.04 -16.64
N GLU A 305 -14.83 -9.77 -15.40
CA GLU A 305 -15.84 -10.54 -14.68
C GLU A 305 -17.23 -10.52 -15.36
N PRO A 306 -17.77 -9.37 -15.80
CA PRO A 306 -19.06 -9.34 -16.50
C PRO A 306 -19.01 -10.02 -17.87
N VAL A 307 -17.90 -9.88 -18.60
CA VAL A 307 -17.72 -10.44 -19.96
C VAL A 307 -17.82 -11.97 -19.93
N ARG A 308 -17.19 -12.62 -18.95
CA ARG A 308 -17.29 -14.07 -18.77
C ARG A 308 -18.73 -14.52 -18.47
N GLY A 309 -19.46 -13.76 -17.67
CA GLY A 309 -20.86 -14.05 -17.36
C GLY A 309 -21.76 -14.00 -18.59
N LEU A 310 -21.53 -13.02 -19.48
CA LEU A 310 -22.23 -12.90 -20.76
C LEU A 310 -21.90 -14.05 -21.73
N LEU A 311 -20.62 -14.40 -21.86
CA LEU A 311 -20.17 -15.52 -22.70
C LEU A 311 -20.72 -16.88 -22.20
N ALA A 312 -20.74 -17.12 -20.88
CA ALA A 312 -21.29 -18.35 -20.31
C ALA A 312 -22.80 -18.48 -20.58
N LYS A 313 -23.56 -17.38 -20.42
CA LYS A 313 -24.99 -17.32 -20.75
C LYS A 313 -25.26 -17.52 -22.24
N GLY A 314 -24.46 -16.91 -23.12
CA GLY A 314 -24.59 -17.04 -24.57
C GLY A 314 -24.25 -18.44 -25.10
N LEU A 315 -23.38 -19.19 -24.41
CA LEU A 315 -22.99 -20.56 -24.77
C LEU A 315 -23.88 -21.64 -24.12
N GLY A 316 -24.98 -21.26 -23.46
CA GLY A 316 -25.92 -22.21 -22.82
C GLY A 316 -25.32 -23.03 -21.67
N ARG A 317 -24.11 -22.68 -21.18
CA ARG A 317 -23.48 -23.38 -20.06
C ARG A 317 -24.07 -22.82 -18.77
N GLN A 318 -24.84 -23.63 -18.05
CA GLN A 318 -25.29 -23.29 -16.70
C GLN A 318 -24.06 -22.90 -15.87
N THR A 319 -24.08 -21.69 -15.32
CA THR A 319 -23.08 -21.24 -14.36
C THR A 319 -23.26 -22.08 -13.12
N PHE A 320 -22.47 -23.16 -12.98
CA PHE A 320 -22.39 -23.90 -11.74
C PHE A 320 -22.04 -22.92 -10.62
N ASN A 321 -22.92 -22.82 -9.63
CA ASN A 321 -22.62 -22.17 -8.36
C ASN A 321 -21.53 -23.01 -7.68
N VAL A 322 -20.28 -22.75 -8.05
CA VAL A 322 -19.13 -23.41 -7.45
C VAL A 322 -18.98 -22.82 -6.04
N GLN A 323 -19.22 -23.64 -5.03
CA GLN A 323 -19.00 -23.32 -3.63
C GLN A 323 -17.57 -22.78 -3.40
N PRO A 324 -17.36 -21.93 -2.38
CA PRO A 324 -16.05 -21.38 -2.09
C PRO A 324 -15.05 -22.49 -1.79
N PHE A 325 -13.97 -22.52 -2.55
CA PHE A 325 -12.79 -23.34 -2.32
C PHE A 325 -12.25 -23.05 -0.90
N LYS A 326 -12.36 -24.04 0.00
CA LYS A 326 -11.50 -24.13 1.18
C LYS A 326 -10.11 -24.48 0.67
N LEU A 327 -9.17 -23.54 0.77
CA LEU A 327 -7.74 -23.81 0.53
C LEU A 327 -7.16 -24.52 1.75
#